data_AF-A0A1Q3PW60-F1
#
_entry.id   AF-A0A1Q3PW60-F1
#
_cell.length_a   1.000
_cell.length_b   1.000
_cell.length_c   1.000
_cell.angle_alpha   90.00
_cell.angle_beta   90.00
_cell.angle_gamma   90.00
#
_symmetry.space_group_name_H-M   'P 1'
#
loop_
_entity.id
_entity.type
_entity.pdbx_description
1 polymer ?
#
loop_
_entity_poly.entity_id
_entity_poly.type
_entity_poly.pdbx_seq_one_letter_code
_entity_poly.pdbx_strand_id
1 'polypeptide(L)'
;MTKRQFLSLLVVLYSFAIIHLHDFFVQLSVVAMNHFSLATYNSLVQNIIVVFGVFLVSVTTWKAFKNKRFRLFSFFLFYCLLLFIHWLFLFEMNIEIIHAFEFGVLALLLYLITENVASALILCLPIMIFDEINQYVFLYGNYNKYFEFNDIVLDILGSSIFLFLFKIFEKEPKSVTLPLSKRKEFWLLGLFYFSFLVLTVSCVFAVHENAKCSNTIFVLSRIDFPEKFWQHHAFTKAVYHILSPYVGAFIIFLLCFFSGFSDYVPERKNR
;
A
#
# COMPACT_ATOMS: atom_id res chain seq x y z
N MET A 1 11.31 -2.79 -29.50
CA MET A 1 10.46 -2.54 -28.33
C MET A 1 10.68 -1.12 -27.85
N THR A 2 9.63 -0.30 -27.70
CA THR A 2 9.77 1.07 -27.18
C THR A 2 10.05 1.06 -25.67
N LYS A 3 10.59 2.17 -25.12
CA LYS A 3 10.79 2.32 -23.67
C LYS A 3 9.51 2.00 -22.89
N ARG A 4 8.35 2.47 -23.36
CA ARG A 4 7.05 2.20 -22.72
C ARG A 4 6.69 0.72 -22.76
N GLN A 5 6.86 0.05 -23.90
CA GLN A 5 6.59 -1.39 -24.01
C GLN A 5 7.49 -2.21 -23.07
N PHE A 6 8.78 -1.85 -22.95
CA PHE A 6 9.70 -2.50 -22.02
C PHE A 6 9.27 -2.30 -20.56
N LEU A 7 8.92 -1.07 -20.17
CA LEU A 7 8.43 -0.79 -18.82
C LEU A 7 7.12 -1.53 -18.52
N SER A 8 6.19 -1.60 -19.48
CA SER A 8 4.95 -2.37 -19.31
C SER A 8 5.22 -3.86 -19.12
N LEU A 9 6.16 -4.44 -19.88
CA LEU A 9 6.58 -5.82 -19.68
C LEU A 9 7.18 -6.02 -18.28
N LEU A 10 8.03 -5.10 -17.83
CA LEU A 10 8.63 -5.16 -16.49
C LEU A 10 7.58 -5.06 -15.39
N VAL A 11 6.58 -4.18 -15.53
CA VAL A 11 5.44 -4.08 -14.60
C VAL A 11 4.69 -5.41 -14.51
N VAL A 12 4.40 -6.06 -15.66
CA VAL A 12 3.70 -7.35 -15.68
C VAL A 12 4.53 -8.44 -15.01
N LEU A 13 5.81 -8.57 -15.36
CA LEU A 13 6.71 -9.57 -14.78
C LEU A 13 6.90 -9.34 -13.28
N TYR A 14 7.03 -8.10 -12.85
CA TYR A 14 7.20 -7.75 -11.44
C TYR A 14 5.91 -7.97 -10.64
N SER A 15 4.75 -7.63 -11.19
CA SER A 15 3.45 -7.92 -10.56
C SER A 15 3.22 -9.43 -10.42
N PHE A 16 3.58 -10.21 -11.44
CA PHE A 16 3.54 -11.67 -11.37
C PHE A 16 4.48 -12.20 -10.27
N ALA A 17 5.69 -11.65 -10.16
CA ALA A 17 6.64 -12.02 -9.13
C ALA A 17 6.09 -11.75 -7.72
N ILE A 18 5.51 -10.57 -7.46
CA ILE A 18 4.88 -10.24 -6.17
C ILE A 18 3.82 -11.29 -5.82
N ILE A 19 2.83 -11.48 -6.70
CA ILE A 19 1.67 -12.35 -6.43
C ILE A 19 2.08 -13.83 -6.24
N HIS A 20 3.02 -14.34 -7.05
CA HIS A 20 3.32 -15.78 -7.08
C HIS A 20 4.56 -16.18 -6.29
N LEU A 21 5.47 -15.25 -5.97
CA LEU A 21 6.64 -15.54 -5.13
C LEU A 21 6.45 -15.13 -3.67
N HIS A 22 5.28 -14.62 -3.30
CA HIS A 22 4.95 -14.26 -1.91
C HIS A 22 5.28 -15.42 -0.94
N ASP A 23 4.75 -16.63 -1.17
CA ASP A 23 5.01 -17.77 -0.29
C ASP A 23 6.50 -18.13 -0.22
N PHE A 24 7.24 -18.03 -1.33
CA PHE A 24 8.69 -18.26 -1.31
C PHE A 24 9.41 -17.30 -0.34
N PHE A 25 9.06 -16.01 -0.32
CA PHE A 25 9.64 -15.04 0.60
C PHE A 25 9.18 -15.24 2.05
N VAL A 26 7.94 -15.66 2.26
CA VAL A 26 7.43 -16.05 3.58
C VAL A 26 8.22 -17.25 4.12
N GLN A 27 8.39 -18.32 3.33
CA GLN A 27 9.18 -19.50 3.74
C GLN A 27 10.63 -19.14 4.03
N LEU A 28 11.25 -18.28 3.22
CA LEU A 28 12.61 -17.79 3.47
C LEU A 28 12.68 -17.04 4.81
N SER A 29 11.69 -16.20 5.10
CA SER A 29 11.59 -15.46 6.36
C SER A 29 11.39 -16.41 7.54
N VAL A 30 10.54 -17.43 7.41
CA VAL A 30 10.32 -18.47 8.44
C VAL A 30 11.60 -19.25 8.72
N VAL A 31 12.38 -19.61 7.69
CA VAL A 31 13.68 -20.28 7.87
C VAL A 31 14.65 -19.40 8.65
N ALA A 32 14.76 -18.12 8.30
CA ALA A 32 15.60 -17.17 9.01
C ALA A 32 15.13 -16.98 10.47
N MET A 33 13.83 -16.89 10.68
CA MET A 33 13.21 -16.70 11.99
C MET A 33 13.42 -17.91 12.91
N ASN A 34 13.33 -19.13 12.37
CA ASN A 34 13.63 -20.37 13.09
C ASN A 34 15.11 -20.48 13.46
N HIS A 35 16.01 -19.88 12.67
CA HIS A 35 17.44 -19.86 12.96
C HIS A 35 17.83 -18.87 14.07
N PHE A 36 17.28 -17.65 14.05
CA PHE A 36 17.68 -16.58 14.98
C PHE A 36 16.75 -16.40 16.21
N SER A 37 15.61 -17.10 16.25
CA SER A 37 14.41 -16.78 17.03
C SER A 37 13.67 -15.53 16.53
N LEU A 38 12.35 -15.52 16.74
CA LEU A 38 11.46 -14.41 16.35
C LEU A 38 11.89 -13.06 16.93
N ALA A 39 12.28 -13.02 18.22
CA ALA A 39 12.64 -11.76 18.88
C ALA A 39 13.91 -11.13 18.27
N THR A 40 14.94 -11.94 18.04
CA THR A 40 16.17 -11.48 17.39
C THR A 40 15.91 -11.06 15.95
N TYR A 41 15.11 -11.84 15.21
CA TYR A 41 14.74 -11.54 13.83
C TYR A 41 14.00 -10.19 13.73
N ASN A 42 12.97 -9.98 14.56
CA ASN A 42 12.22 -8.72 14.60
C ASN A 42 13.10 -7.52 14.97
N SER A 43 14.02 -7.68 15.93
CA SER A 43 14.97 -6.63 16.32
C SER A 43 15.95 -6.31 15.18
N LEU A 44 16.46 -7.32 14.49
CA LEU A 44 17.33 -7.14 13.33
C LEU A 44 16.62 -6.38 12.21
N VAL A 45 15.43 -6.81 11.83
CA VAL A 45 14.60 -6.16 10.80
C VAL A 45 14.31 -4.71 11.20
N GLN A 46 13.89 -4.47 12.44
CA GLN A 46 13.66 -3.12 12.97
C GLN A 46 14.91 -2.22 12.86
N ASN A 47 16.08 -2.72 13.27
CA ASN A 47 17.31 -1.93 13.21
C ASN A 47 17.69 -1.58 11.77
N ILE A 48 17.52 -2.52 10.83
CA ILE A 48 17.75 -2.27 9.40
C ILE A 48 16.79 -1.19 8.89
N ILE A 49 15.49 -1.30 9.20
CA ILE A 49 14.48 -0.32 8.80
C ILE A 49 14.81 1.07 9.36
N VAL A 50 15.18 1.17 10.63
CA VAL A 50 15.51 2.46 11.28
C VAL A 50 16.74 3.09 10.65
N VAL A 51 17.82 2.33 10.45
CA VAL A 51 19.06 2.84 9.83
C VAL A 51 18.78 3.31 8.40
N PHE A 52 18.09 2.50 7.61
CA PHE A 52 17.74 2.84 6.23
C PHE A 52 16.76 4.02 6.17
N GLY A 53 15.78 4.08 7.06
CA GLY A 53 14.82 5.17 7.18
C GLY A 53 15.49 6.50 7.52
N VAL A 54 16.40 6.52 8.51
CA VAL A 54 17.19 7.71 8.86
C VAL A 54 18.03 8.17 7.67
N PHE A 55 18.69 7.23 6.97
CA PHE A 55 19.44 7.53 5.76
C PHE A 55 18.55 8.16 4.68
N LEU A 56 17.42 7.52 4.34
CA LEU A 56 16.48 8.00 3.33
C LEU A 56 15.94 9.38 3.67
N VAL A 57 15.49 9.61 4.91
CA VAL A 57 14.98 10.93 5.34
C VAL A 57 16.08 11.98 5.24
N SER A 58 17.31 11.66 5.65
CA SER A 58 18.45 12.59 5.59
C SER A 58 18.78 13.02 4.16
N VAL A 59 18.92 12.05 3.24
CA VAL A 59 19.24 12.34 1.83
C VAL A 59 18.07 13.09 1.16
N THR A 60 16.83 12.70 1.44
CA THR A 60 15.64 13.35 0.89
C THR A 60 15.50 14.79 1.39
N THR A 61 15.78 15.04 2.66
CA THR A 61 15.81 16.38 3.25
C THR A 61 16.84 17.24 2.53
N TRP A 62 18.08 16.78 2.42
CA TRP A 62 19.13 17.51 1.71
C TRP A 62 18.71 17.85 0.27
N LYS A 63 18.17 16.88 -0.46
CA LYS A 63 17.74 17.06 -1.84
C LYS A 63 16.55 18.01 -1.98
N ALA A 64 15.57 17.91 -1.08
CA ALA A 64 14.40 18.76 -1.07
C ALA A 64 14.76 20.22 -0.82
N PHE A 65 15.66 20.49 0.12
CA PHE A 65 16.14 21.85 0.40
C PHE A 65 16.95 22.40 -0.78
N LYS A 66 17.89 21.61 -1.32
CA LYS A 66 18.69 22.00 -2.49
C LYS A 66 17.82 22.35 -3.71
N ASN A 67 16.76 21.58 -3.94
CA ASN A 67 15.86 21.76 -5.09
C ASN A 67 14.63 22.66 -4.78
N LYS A 68 14.52 23.21 -3.55
CA LYS A 68 13.36 23.99 -3.07
C LYS A 68 12.01 23.26 -3.22
N ARG A 69 11.97 21.95 -2.96
CA ARG A 69 10.79 21.07 -3.13
C ARG A 69 10.01 20.83 -1.84
N PHE A 70 9.78 21.88 -1.07
CA PHE A 70 9.20 21.79 0.27
C PHE A 70 7.80 21.15 0.29
N ARG A 71 6.97 21.40 -0.72
CA ARG A 71 5.64 20.76 -0.82
C ARG A 71 5.74 19.24 -0.98
N LEU A 72 6.58 18.76 -1.88
CA LEU A 72 6.76 17.30 -2.05
C LEU A 72 7.38 16.68 -0.81
N PHE A 73 8.30 17.40 -0.16
CA PHE A 73 8.91 16.97 1.09
C PHE A 73 7.91 16.90 2.25
N SER A 74 6.93 17.82 2.33
CA SER A 74 5.88 17.73 3.35
C SER A 74 4.96 16.52 3.12
N PHE A 75 4.64 16.19 1.86
CA PHE A 75 3.94 14.94 1.55
C PHE A 75 4.80 13.74 1.95
N PHE A 76 6.08 13.70 1.58
CA PHE A 76 7.00 12.63 1.99
C PHE A 76 7.01 12.42 3.51
N LEU A 77 7.22 13.49 4.30
CA LEU A 77 7.22 13.40 5.76
C LEU A 77 5.87 12.96 6.33
N PHE A 78 4.77 13.42 5.75
CA PHE A 78 3.43 13.00 6.16
C PHE A 78 3.23 11.49 5.97
N TYR A 79 3.63 10.92 4.82
CA TYR A 79 3.53 9.48 4.60
C TYR A 79 4.52 8.67 5.44
N CYS A 80 5.72 9.19 5.73
CA CYS A 80 6.62 8.56 6.70
C CYS A 80 6.01 8.51 8.11
N LEU A 81 5.34 9.58 8.54
CA LEU A 81 4.63 9.60 9.82
C LEU A 81 3.47 8.60 9.84
N LEU A 82 2.67 8.54 8.77
CA LEU A 82 1.59 7.55 8.67
C LEU A 82 2.12 6.12 8.66
N LEU A 83 3.23 5.85 7.97
CA LEU A 83 3.88 4.54 8.00
C LEU A 83 4.37 4.18 9.41
N PHE A 84 4.92 5.15 10.15
CA PHE A 84 5.31 4.94 11.54
C PHE A 84 4.09 4.63 12.44
N ILE A 85 2.99 5.36 12.28
CA ILE A 85 1.73 5.09 13.00
C ILE A 85 1.20 3.69 12.62
N HIS A 86 1.22 3.34 11.34
CA HIS A 86 0.80 2.04 10.85
C HIS A 86 1.65 0.92 11.47
N TRP A 87 2.98 1.06 11.51
CA TRP A 87 3.88 0.10 12.17
C TRP A 87 3.55 -0.08 13.66
N LEU A 88 3.21 0.98 14.39
CA LEU A 88 2.91 0.88 15.82
C LEU A 88 1.60 0.14 16.12
N PHE A 89 0.64 0.14 15.21
CA PHE A 89 -0.73 -0.27 15.53
C PHE A 89 -1.29 -1.39 14.64
N LEU A 90 -0.83 -1.50 13.40
CA LEU A 90 -1.45 -2.36 12.38
C LEU A 90 -0.55 -3.53 11.95
N PHE A 91 0.76 -3.48 12.24
CA PHE A 91 1.67 -4.59 11.95
C PHE A 91 1.42 -5.77 12.87
N GLU A 92 1.31 -6.96 12.28
CA GLU A 92 1.35 -8.22 13.00
C GLU A 92 2.81 -8.66 13.23
N MET A 93 3.69 -8.43 12.25
CA MET A 93 5.13 -8.68 12.32
C MET A 93 5.96 -7.60 11.62
N ASN A 94 7.17 -7.34 12.11
CA ASN A 94 8.06 -6.32 11.51
C ASN A 94 8.47 -6.63 10.06
N ILE A 95 8.40 -7.90 9.64
CA ILE A 95 8.75 -8.30 8.27
C ILE A 95 7.75 -7.81 7.23
N GLU A 96 6.51 -7.52 7.62
CA GLU A 96 5.47 -6.98 6.73
C GLU A 96 5.92 -5.69 6.05
N ILE A 97 6.87 -4.94 6.61
CA ILE A 97 7.47 -3.76 5.96
C ILE A 97 7.94 -4.01 4.52
N ILE A 98 8.23 -5.27 4.16
CA ILE A 98 8.66 -5.65 2.82
C ILE A 98 7.61 -5.26 1.76
N HIS A 99 6.33 -5.34 2.10
CA HIS A 99 5.20 -4.89 1.27
C HIS A 99 5.37 -3.43 0.84
N ALA A 100 5.71 -2.54 1.79
CA ALA A 100 5.96 -1.13 1.48
C ALA A 100 7.10 -0.94 0.46
N PHE A 101 8.11 -1.80 0.49
CA PHE A 101 9.21 -1.77 -0.48
C PHE A 101 8.79 -2.35 -1.83
N GLU A 102 8.14 -3.51 -1.86
CA GLU A 102 7.71 -4.21 -3.07
C GLU A 102 6.76 -3.35 -3.89
N PHE A 103 5.69 -2.87 -3.28
CA PHE A 103 4.74 -1.98 -3.94
C PHE A 103 5.32 -0.58 -4.17
N GLY A 104 6.27 -0.14 -3.34
CA GLY A 104 7.15 1.01 -3.58
C GLY A 104 7.82 0.98 -4.95
N VAL A 105 8.47 -0.14 -5.27
CA VAL A 105 9.14 -0.36 -6.56
C VAL A 105 8.13 -0.48 -7.70
N LEU A 106 7.02 -1.21 -7.51
CA LEU A 106 5.96 -1.32 -8.52
C LEU A 106 5.40 0.06 -8.89
N ALA A 107 5.12 0.90 -7.90
CA ALA A 107 4.62 2.25 -8.09
C ALA A 107 5.60 3.12 -8.87
N LEU A 108 6.91 3.01 -8.64
CA LEU A 108 7.92 3.70 -9.45
C LEU A 108 7.88 3.26 -10.91
N LEU A 109 7.78 1.96 -11.18
CA LEU A 109 7.69 1.44 -12.55
C LEU A 109 6.45 1.98 -13.28
N LEU A 110 5.31 1.99 -12.60
CA LEU A 110 4.08 2.57 -13.12
C LEU A 110 4.19 4.10 -13.31
N TYR A 111 4.84 4.82 -12.40
CA TYR A 111 5.10 6.26 -12.55
C TYR A 111 5.99 6.57 -13.76
N LEU A 112 6.97 5.73 -14.08
CA LEU A 112 7.78 5.90 -15.30
C LEU A 112 6.96 5.77 -16.60
N ILE A 113 5.76 5.18 -16.53
CA ILE A 113 4.82 5.05 -17.65
C ILE A 113 3.79 6.19 -17.63
N THR A 114 3.18 6.44 -16.46
CA THR A 114 2.06 7.38 -16.30
C THR A 114 2.47 8.82 -16.07
N GLU A 115 3.67 9.01 -15.50
CA GLU A 115 4.24 10.31 -15.12
C GLU A 115 3.33 11.11 -14.18
N ASN A 116 2.51 10.40 -13.40
CA ASN A 116 1.50 10.95 -12.52
C ASN A 116 1.40 10.07 -11.27
N VAL A 117 1.51 10.68 -10.08
CA VAL A 117 1.49 9.98 -8.80
C VAL A 117 0.17 9.25 -8.58
N ALA A 118 -0.96 9.92 -8.82
CA ALA A 118 -2.29 9.33 -8.63
C ALA A 118 -2.50 8.15 -9.58
N SER A 119 -2.18 8.32 -10.87
CA SER A 119 -2.35 7.26 -11.85
C SER A 119 -1.46 6.06 -11.54
N ALA A 120 -0.21 6.29 -11.13
CA ALA A 120 0.68 5.19 -10.73
C ALA A 120 0.11 4.41 -9.55
N LEU A 121 -0.30 5.11 -8.49
CA LEU A 121 -0.83 4.51 -7.27
C LEU A 121 -2.16 3.78 -7.50
N ILE A 122 -3.09 4.38 -8.25
CA ILE A 122 -4.40 3.79 -8.55
C ILE A 122 -4.26 2.57 -9.48
N LEU A 123 -3.23 2.53 -10.33
CA LEU A 123 -2.91 1.34 -11.14
C LEU A 123 -2.16 0.26 -10.35
N CYS A 124 -1.49 0.59 -9.24
CA CYS A 124 -0.98 -0.43 -8.31
C CYS A 124 -2.11 -1.14 -7.56
N LEU A 125 -3.18 -0.42 -7.22
CA LEU A 125 -4.23 -0.92 -6.32
C LEU A 125 -4.84 -2.27 -6.74
N PRO A 126 -5.16 -2.54 -8.02
CA PRO A 126 -5.57 -3.89 -8.44
C PRO A 126 -4.55 -4.98 -8.10
N ILE A 127 -3.25 -4.70 -8.25
CA ILE A 127 -2.20 -5.68 -7.95
C ILE A 127 -2.10 -5.93 -6.44
N MET A 128 -2.17 -4.88 -5.62
CA MET A 128 -2.24 -4.98 -4.14
C MET A 128 -3.44 -5.85 -3.72
N ILE A 129 -4.63 -5.56 -4.27
CA ILE A 129 -5.85 -6.34 -3.98
C ILE A 129 -5.68 -7.80 -4.43
N PHE A 130 -5.11 -8.05 -5.60
CA PHE A 130 -4.93 -9.43 -6.09
C PHE A 130 -3.91 -10.21 -5.28
N ASP A 131 -2.86 -9.57 -4.78
CA ASP A 131 -1.91 -10.21 -3.87
C ASP A 131 -2.63 -10.67 -2.59
N GLU A 132 -3.40 -9.78 -1.96
CA GLU A 132 -4.16 -10.12 -0.75
C GLU A 132 -5.28 -11.14 -1.00
N ILE A 133 -5.94 -11.10 -2.15
CA ILE A 133 -6.91 -12.15 -2.52
C ILE A 133 -6.17 -13.48 -2.66
N ASN A 134 -4.99 -13.49 -3.28
CA ASN A 134 -4.23 -14.72 -3.48
C ASN A 134 -3.80 -15.34 -2.15
N GLN A 135 -3.30 -14.51 -1.24
CA GLN A 135 -2.95 -14.94 0.11
C GLN A 135 -4.17 -15.45 0.89
N TYR A 136 -5.26 -14.67 0.91
CA TYR A 136 -6.46 -14.96 1.68
C TYR A 136 -7.25 -16.17 1.18
N VAL A 137 -7.30 -16.41 -0.13
CA VAL A 137 -8.09 -17.50 -0.73
C VAL A 137 -7.25 -18.75 -0.97
N PHE A 138 -6.05 -18.60 -1.52
CA PHE A 138 -5.30 -19.74 -2.07
C PHE A 138 -4.11 -20.16 -1.20
N LEU A 139 -3.25 -19.24 -0.77
CA LEU A 139 -2.02 -19.60 -0.05
C LEU A 139 -2.30 -19.95 1.41
N TYR A 140 -3.05 -19.10 2.10
CA TYR A 140 -3.21 -19.15 3.55
C TYR A 140 -4.67 -19.16 3.98
N GLY A 141 -5.59 -19.66 3.16
CA GLY A 141 -7.04 -19.59 3.42
C GLY A 141 -7.53 -20.29 4.70
N ASN A 142 -6.74 -21.19 5.29
CA ASN A 142 -7.02 -21.82 6.59
C ASN A 142 -6.40 -21.06 7.78
N TYR A 143 -5.43 -20.19 7.51
CA TYR A 143 -4.68 -19.44 8.51
C TYR A 143 -5.19 -17.99 8.59
N ASN A 144 -5.29 -17.30 7.45
CA ASN A 144 -5.79 -15.93 7.36
C ASN A 144 -7.29 -15.91 7.67
N LYS A 145 -7.65 -15.26 8.77
CA LYS A 145 -9.05 -15.14 9.21
C LYS A 145 -9.74 -13.93 8.60
N TYR A 146 -9.05 -13.05 7.89
CA TYR A 146 -9.62 -11.83 7.32
C TYR A 146 -8.79 -11.39 6.12
N PHE A 147 -9.41 -10.58 5.26
CA PHE A 147 -8.76 -9.94 4.14
C PHE A 147 -7.91 -8.77 4.68
N GLU A 148 -6.62 -8.76 4.37
CA GLU A 148 -5.62 -7.87 4.96
C GLU A 148 -5.69 -6.45 4.38
N PHE A 149 -6.68 -5.67 4.82
CA PHE A 149 -6.74 -4.24 4.52
C PHE A 149 -5.56 -3.47 5.11
N ASN A 150 -4.92 -3.99 6.17
CA ASN A 150 -3.74 -3.41 6.76
C ASN A 150 -2.58 -3.39 5.74
N ASP A 151 -2.33 -4.52 5.08
CA ASP A 151 -1.25 -4.64 4.10
C ASP A 151 -1.48 -3.77 2.87
N ILE A 152 -2.71 -3.67 2.36
CA ILE A 152 -2.99 -2.72 1.25
C ILE A 152 -2.74 -1.27 1.66
N VAL A 153 -3.04 -0.90 2.91
CA VAL A 153 -2.71 0.43 3.43
C VAL A 153 -1.20 0.61 3.49
N LEU A 154 -0.46 -0.39 3.98
CA LEU A 154 1.00 -0.40 4.01
C LEU A 154 1.61 -0.23 2.60
N ASP A 155 1.09 -0.96 1.62
CA ASP A 155 1.50 -0.89 0.22
C ASP A 155 1.36 0.52 -0.35
N ILE A 156 0.23 1.17 -0.06
CA ILE A 156 -0.05 2.54 -0.50
C ILE A 156 0.88 3.54 0.16
N LEU A 157 1.16 3.36 1.46
CA LEU A 157 2.11 4.20 2.20
C LEU A 157 3.52 4.08 1.61
N GLY A 158 3.99 2.85 1.40
CA GLY A 158 5.28 2.57 0.76
C GLY A 158 5.39 3.12 -0.67
N SER A 159 4.38 2.83 -1.50
CA SER A 159 4.22 3.39 -2.85
C SER A 159 4.34 4.91 -2.86
N SER A 160 3.61 5.59 -1.97
CA SER A 160 3.60 7.05 -1.90
C SER A 160 4.96 7.61 -1.47
N ILE A 161 5.62 7.01 -0.48
CA ILE A 161 6.98 7.38 -0.04
C ILE A 161 7.97 7.29 -1.21
N PHE A 162 7.97 6.17 -1.95
CA PHE A 162 8.86 5.96 -3.10
C PHE A 162 8.59 6.96 -4.22
N LEU A 163 7.32 7.22 -4.54
CA LEU A 163 6.92 8.22 -5.54
C LEU A 163 7.39 9.63 -5.16
N PHE A 164 7.17 10.06 -3.92
CA PHE A 164 7.62 11.39 -3.49
C PHE A 164 9.14 11.52 -3.40
N LEU A 165 9.82 10.48 -2.93
CA LEU A 165 11.27 10.37 -2.98
C LEU A 165 11.75 10.59 -4.42
N PHE A 166 11.25 9.81 -5.38
CA PHE A 166 11.64 9.94 -6.79
C PHE A 166 11.37 11.34 -7.34
N LYS A 167 10.18 11.90 -7.08
CA LYS A 167 9.82 13.25 -7.52
C LYS A 167 10.64 14.36 -6.87
N ILE A 168 11.22 14.17 -5.69
CA ILE A 168 12.15 15.13 -5.08
C ILE A 168 13.51 15.10 -5.80
N PHE A 169 13.88 13.96 -6.39
CA PHE A 169 15.14 13.78 -7.09
C PHE A 169 15.08 14.08 -8.59
N GLU A 170 13.91 13.98 -9.23
CA GLU A 170 13.68 14.27 -10.65
C GLU A 170 14.24 15.64 -11.04
N LYS A 171 14.72 15.89 -12.26
CA LYS A 171 15.22 17.24 -12.60
C LYS A 171 14.07 18.24 -12.76
N GLU A 172 13.05 17.82 -13.49
CA GLU A 172 11.88 18.63 -13.87
C GLU A 172 10.61 17.85 -13.50
N PRO A 173 10.10 18.02 -12.26
CA PRO A 173 8.98 17.23 -11.80
C PRO A 173 7.73 17.60 -12.60
N LYS A 174 7.10 16.58 -13.17
CA LYS A 174 5.87 16.76 -13.93
C LYS A 174 4.73 17.15 -13.00
N SER A 175 3.93 18.11 -13.45
CA SER A 175 2.76 18.60 -12.73
C SER A 175 1.53 18.51 -13.61
N VAL A 176 0.37 18.41 -12.98
CA VAL A 176 -0.92 18.36 -13.65
C VAL A 176 -1.69 19.63 -13.34
N THR A 177 -2.11 20.31 -14.40
CA THR A 177 -2.91 21.53 -14.33
C THR A 177 -4.42 21.26 -14.43
N LEU A 178 -4.80 20.06 -14.90
CA LEU A 178 -6.21 19.69 -15.02
C LEU A 178 -6.90 19.69 -13.65
N PRO A 179 -8.11 20.26 -13.55
CA PRO A 179 -8.89 20.19 -12.32
C PRO A 179 -9.23 18.73 -11.98
N LEU A 180 -9.36 18.44 -10.68
CA LEU A 180 -9.60 17.08 -10.18
C LEU A 180 -10.80 16.39 -10.84
N SER A 181 -11.88 17.12 -11.10
CA SER A 181 -13.09 16.58 -11.74
C SER A 181 -12.89 16.09 -13.18
N LYS A 182 -11.82 16.52 -13.86
CA LYS A 182 -11.49 16.09 -15.23
C LYS A 182 -10.42 14.99 -15.28
N ARG A 183 -9.88 14.59 -14.12
CA ARG A 183 -8.80 13.61 -14.03
C ARG A 183 -9.39 12.19 -13.95
N LYS A 184 -9.18 11.40 -15.00
CA LYS A 184 -9.78 10.06 -15.19
C LYS A 184 -9.39 9.08 -14.09
N GLU A 185 -8.19 9.24 -13.53
CA GLU A 185 -7.71 8.43 -12.43
C GLU A 185 -8.62 8.53 -11.18
N PHE A 186 -9.16 9.71 -10.86
CA PHE A 186 -10.08 9.84 -9.71
C PHE A 186 -11.46 9.24 -10.00
N TRP A 187 -11.89 9.24 -11.26
CA TRP A 187 -13.08 8.50 -11.67
C TRP A 187 -12.88 6.99 -11.52
N LEU A 188 -11.70 6.48 -11.87
CA LEU A 188 -11.33 5.08 -11.65
C LEU A 188 -11.26 4.72 -10.16
N LEU A 189 -10.65 5.59 -9.33
CA LEU A 189 -10.62 5.39 -7.88
C LEU A 189 -12.03 5.41 -7.27
N GLY A 190 -12.87 6.35 -7.70
CA GLY A 190 -14.27 6.42 -7.31
C GLY A 190 -15.05 5.18 -7.74
N LEU A 191 -14.77 4.64 -8.94
CA LEU A 191 -15.36 3.40 -9.42
C LEU A 191 -14.96 2.20 -8.56
N PHE A 192 -13.69 2.08 -8.14
CA PHE A 192 -13.27 1.00 -7.22
C PHE A 192 -14.00 1.09 -5.89
N TYR A 193 -14.03 2.27 -5.28
CA TYR A 193 -14.71 2.46 -3.99
C TYR A 193 -16.22 2.23 -4.10
N PHE A 194 -16.86 2.76 -5.14
CA PHE A 194 -18.28 2.55 -5.40
C PHE A 194 -18.59 1.07 -5.67
N SER A 195 -17.75 0.36 -6.43
CA SER A 195 -17.93 -1.08 -6.69
C SER A 195 -17.87 -1.88 -5.39
N PHE A 196 -16.94 -1.55 -4.50
CA PHE A 196 -16.88 -2.17 -3.16
C PHE A 196 -18.17 -1.94 -2.36
N LEU A 197 -18.71 -0.72 -2.36
CA LEU A 197 -19.98 -0.41 -1.70
C LEU A 197 -21.16 -1.18 -2.32
N VAL A 198 -21.23 -1.27 -3.65
CA VAL A 198 -22.28 -2.03 -4.32
C VAL A 198 -22.18 -3.52 -4.00
N LEU A 199 -20.98 -4.10 -4.02
CA LEU A 199 -20.77 -5.52 -3.71
C LEU A 199 -21.10 -5.85 -2.25
N THR A 200 -20.82 -4.94 -1.32
CA THR A 200 -21.17 -5.11 0.11
C THR A 200 -22.67 -4.94 0.35
N VAL A 201 -23.30 -3.89 -0.18
CA VAL A 201 -24.75 -3.65 -0.02
C VAL A 201 -25.59 -4.72 -0.72
N SER A 202 -25.13 -5.22 -1.86
CA SER A 202 -25.77 -6.36 -2.54
C SER A 202 -25.51 -7.70 -1.84
N CYS A 203 -24.72 -7.76 -0.77
CA CYS A 203 -24.33 -8.97 -0.04
C CYS A 203 -23.50 -9.99 -0.85
N VAL A 204 -22.96 -9.60 -2.01
CA VAL A 204 -21.95 -10.37 -2.74
C VAL A 204 -20.67 -10.49 -1.90
N PHE A 205 -20.31 -9.39 -1.22
CA PHE A 205 -19.28 -9.36 -0.19
C PHE A 205 -19.93 -9.28 1.19
N ALA A 206 -19.76 -10.31 2.02
CA ALA A 206 -20.12 -10.25 3.43
C ALA A 206 -18.96 -9.65 4.22
N VAL A 207 -19.24 -8.59 4.98
CA VAL A 207 -18.22 -7.91 5.82
C VAL A 207 -17.71 -8.85 6.91
N HIS A 208 -18.60 -9.64 7.48
CA HIS A 208 -18.32 -10.63 8.52
C HIS A 208 -19.03 -11.95 8.20
N GLU A 209 -18.54 -13.06 8.76
CA GLU A 209 -19.11 -14.40 8.61
C GLU A 209 -20.60 -14.47 8.97
N ASN A 210 -21.02 -13.78 10.04
CA ASN A 210 -22.42 -13.71 10.48
C ASN A 210 -23.32 -12.83 9.59
N ALA A 211 -22.75 -12.07 8.65
CA ALA A 211 -23.46 -11.21 7.72
C ALA A 211 -23.67 -11.87 6.34
N LYS A 212 -23.40 -13.17 6.21
CA LYS A 212 -23.62 -13.94 4.99
C LYS A 212 -25.09 -13.94 4.57
N CYS A 213 -25.31 -13.81 3.26
CA CYS A 213 -26.59 -14.02 2.60
C CYS A 213 -26.51 -15.17 1.58
N SER A 214 -27.63 -15.48 0.94
CA SER A 214 -27.73 -16.52 -0.09
C SER A 214 -26.88 -16.27 -1.34
N ASN A 215 -26.51 -15.02 -1.60
CA ASN A 215 -25.70 -14.60 -2.75
C ASN A 215 -24.26 -14.18 -2.39
N THR A 216 -23.81 -14.46 -1.17
CA THR A 216 -22.44 -14.15 -0.76
C THR A 216 -21.44 -15.04 -1.48
N ILE A 217 -20.48 -14.40 -2.16
CA ILE A 217 -19.37 -15.06 -2.87
C ILE A 217 -18.06 -14.92 -2.08
N PHE A 218 -17.91 -13.83 -1.34
CA PHE A 218 -16.67 -13.54 -0.60
C PHE A 218 -16.97 -13.01 0.80
N VAL A 219 -16.22 -13.49 1.78
CA VAL A 219 -16.31 -13.04 3.18
C VAL A 219 -15.03 -12.28 3.48
N LEU A 220 -15.13 -11.03 3.91
CA LEU A 220 -13.98 -10.17 4.18
C LEU A 220 -13.36 -10.44 5.56
N SER A 221 -14.14 -10.93 6.53
CA SER A 221 -13.65 -11.27 7.87
C SER A 221 -14.38 -12.47 8.47
N ARG A 222 -13.61 -13.48 8.88
CA ARG A 222 -14.03 -14.72 9.56
C ARG A 222 -13.58 -14.74 11.02
N ILE A 223 -13.28 -13.57 11.61
CA ILE A 223 -12.85 -13.47 13.00
C ILE A 223 -14.04 -13.69 13.93
N ASP A 224 -13.85 -14.45 15.01
CA ASP A 224 -14.91 -14.85 15.94
C ASP A 224 -15.42 -13.70 16.85
N PHE A 225 -14.76 -12.53 16.85
CA PHE A 225 -15.10 -11.33 17.64
C PHE A 225 -14.61 -10.04 16.94
N PRO A 226 -15.21 -9.67 15.81
CA PRO A 226 -14.74 -8.53 15.00
C PRO A 226 -14.84 -7.17 15.70
N GLU A 227 -15.62 -7.07 16.77
CA GLU A 227 -15.79 -5.86 17.58
C GLU A 227 -14.59 -5.52 18.47
N LYS A 228 -13.68 -6.48 18.70
CA LYS A 228 -12.47 -6.21 19.48
C LYS A 228 -11.51 -5.34 18.69
N PHE A 229 -11.16 -4.19 19.27
CA PHE A 229 -10.17 -3.29 18.70
C PHE A 229 -8.80 -3.96 18.61
N TRP A 230 -8.33 -4.59 19.69
CA TRP A 230 -7.04 -5.29 19.71
C TRP A 230 -7.18 -6.77 19.45
N GLN A 231 -6.27 -7.28 18.64
CA GLN A 231 -6.15 -8.67 18.25
C GLN A 231 -4.78 -9.17 18.70
N HIS A 232 -4.72 -10.46 19.01
CA HIS A 232 -3.49 -11.10 19.45
C HIS A 232 -3.08 -12.12 18.41
N HIS A 233 -1.89 -11.94 17.86
CA HIS A 233 -1.38 -12.89 16.90
C HIS A 233 -1.16 -14.25 17.57
N ALA A 234 -1.61 -15.32 16.92
CA ALA A 234 -1.67 -16.65 17.54
C ALA A 234 -0.29 -17.14 17.99
N PHE A 235 0.74 -16.86 17.18
CA PHE A 235 2.10 -17.37 17.36
C PHE A 235 3.03 -16.35 18.01
N THR A 236 3.03 -15.10 17.55
CA THR A 236 3.97 -14.06 18.04
C THR A 236 3.49 -13.37 19.30
N LYS A 237 2.21 -13.50 19.65
CA LYS A 237 1.52 -12.72 20.71
C LYS A 237 1.58 -11.21 20.50
N ALA A 238 1.94 -10.76 19.29
CA ALA A 238 1.86 -9.35 18.91
C ALA A 238 0.44 -8.83 19.08
N VAL A 239 0.33 -7.58 19.53
CA VAL A 239 -0.94 -6.88 19.72
C VAL A 239 -1.08 -5.86 18.62
N TYR A 240 -2.13 -6.00 17.82
CA TYR A 240 -2.35 -5.17 16.64
C TYR A 240 -3.85 -4.95 16.42
N HIS A 241 -4.18 -3.93 15.64
CA HIS A 241 -5.54 -3.63 15.23
C HIS A 241 -5.75 -4.08 13.79
N ILE A 242 -6.89 -4.74 13.55
CA ILE A 242 -7.32 -5.12 12.20
C ILE A 242 -8.33 -4.10 11.73
N LEU A 243 -8.05 -3.43 10.62
CA LEU A 243 -8.99 -2.51 10.01
C LEU A 243 -10.26 -3.26 9.58
N SER A 244 -11.42 -2.77 10.02
CA SER A 244 -12.69 -3.28 9.49
C SER A 244 -12.79 -2.98 7.99
N PRO A 245 -13.48 -3.80 7.19
CA PRO A 245 -13.46 -3.64 5.74
C PRO A 245 -13.91 -2.26 5.24
N TYR A 246 -14.92 -1.65 5.87
CA TYR A 246 -15.36 -0.31 5.52
C TYR A 246 -14.32 0.77 5.84
N VAL A 247 -13.67 0.66 7.01
CA VAL A 247 -12.64 1.62 7.43
C VAL A 247 -11.40 1.47 6.54
N GLY A 248 -10.96 0.24 6.28
CA GLY A 248 -9.85 -0.07 5.38
C GLY A 248 -10.07 0.48 3.97
N ALA A 249 -11.22 0.17 3.35
CA ALA A 249 -11.56 0.69 2.02
C ALA A 249 -11.62 2.23 1.98
N PHE A 250 -12.14 2.86 3.04
CA PHE A 250 -12.20 4.32 3.12
C PHE A 250 -10.81 4.95 3.28
N ILE A 251 -9.94 4.39 4.12
CA ILE A 251 -8.55 4.85 4.29
C ILE A 251 -7.79 4.70 2.96
N ILE A 252 -7.91 3.57 2.28
CA ILE A 252 -7.32 3.33 0.94
C ILE A 252 -7.75 4.42 -0.04
N PHE A 253 -9.06 4.71 -0.10
CA PHE A 253 -9.60 5.78 -0.95
C PHE A 253 -8.98 7.14 -0.60
N LEU A 254 -8.96 7.51 0.68
CA LEU A 254 -8.43 8.79 1.15
C LEU A 254 -6.93 8.94 0.87
N LEU A 255 -6.13 7.89 1.11
CA LEU A 255 -4.68 7.92 0.86
C LEU A 255 -4.38 8.07 -0.63
N CYS A 256 -5.06 7.32 -1.49
CA CYS A 256 -4.93 7.46 -2.94
C CYS A 256 -5.36 8.85 -3.43
N PHE A 257 -6.49 9.34 -2.92
CA PHE A 257 -7.02 10.66 -3.26
C PHE A 257 -6.06 11.78 -2.82
N PHE A 258 -5.58 11.72 -1.58
CA PHE A 258 -4.66 12.70 -1.00
C PHE A 258 -3.30 12.73 -1.72
N SER A 259 -2.72 11.55 -2.02
CA SER A 259 -1.50 11.45 -2.83
C SER A 259 -1.64 12.16 -4.16
N GLY A 260 -2.82 12.09 -4.80
CA GLY A 260 -3.06 12.74 -6.08
C GLY A 260 -3.03 14.28 -6.06
N PHE A 261 -3.11 14.91 -4.89
CA PHE A 261 -2.92 16.36 -4.76
C PHE A 261 -1.46 16.78 -4.86
N SER A 262 -0.48 15.87 -4.74
CA SER A 262 0.94 16.23 -4.87
C SER A 262 1.26 16.89 -6.21
N ASP A 263 0.57 16.44 -7.25
CA ASP A 263 0.85 16.80 -8.65
C ASP A 263 0.03 17.99 -9.12
N TYR A 264 -1.00 18.36 -8.36
CA TYR A 264 -1.90 19.44 -8.75
C TYR A 264 -1.25 20.81 -8.55
N VAL A 265 -1.12 21.56 -9.65
CA VAL A 265 -0.71 22.96 -9.65
C VAL A 265 -1.87 23.78 -10.23
N PRO A 266 -2.50 24.68 -9.45
CA PRO A 266 -3.56 25.53 -9.97
C PRO A 266 -3.06 26.34 -11.16
N GLU A 267 -3.84 26.37 -12.24
CA GLU A 267 -3.55 27.23 -13.38
C GLU A 267 -3.51 28.68 -12.91
N ARG A 268 -2.33 29.32 -13.03
CA ARG A 268 -2.22 30.75 -12.78
C ARG A 268 -3.00 31.44 -13.89
N LYS A 269 -4.20 31.93 -13.59
CA LYS A 269 -4.85 32.91 -14.46
C LYS A 269 -3.90 34.10 -14.57
N ASN A 270 -3.26 34.26 -15.73
CA ASN A 270 -2.52 35.47 -16.04
C ASN A 270 -3.52 36.63 -15.93
N ARG A 271 -3.41 37.38 -14.83
CA ARG A 271 -4.14 38.64 -14.62
C ARG A 271 -3.31 39.77 -15.19
#